data_AF-A0A7Y4W8P1-F1
#
_entry.id   AF-A0A7Y4W8P1-F1
#
_cell.length_a   1.000
_cell.length_b   1.000
_cell.length_c   1.000
_cell.angle_alpha   90.00
_cell.angle_beta   90.00
_cell.angle_gamma   90.00
#
_symmetry.space_group_name_H-M   'P 1'
#
loop_
_entity.id
_entity.type
_entity.pdbx_description
1 polymer ?
#
loop_
_entity_poly.entity_id
_entity_poly.type
_entity_poly.pdbx_seq_one_letter_code
_entity_poly.pdbx_strand_id
1 'polypeptide(L)'
;MALTPETRQASDELTKHFLVPFSLEQEAKAIRDCLPLLPDSFRGIAETFTDRLSATIQTTAAPFLLANQAAHDKQYQRFSMAERIRAGSIEKEPNESEDELEVRRNQAAQIIANSKMDTFCKSEEGIDSLVAETSRFLLHLNNTPVIQSVAREILLQGTVATWSALEMLVSDELTLLLDNRPDLVAKLLSDPIAKRKFELPKLNVDDLALRGFDLSKQMGHLLFEERDLSSLPTLKCACEALIDAASLREKLAAPSAWHLNQNRHLIVHRRGIVDEEYLRKTGAKLSVGDQLVVSPDAFEELLLHALSIGSEFLAGLVSLVMSNPSINTNATR
;
A
#
# COMPACT_ATOMS: atom_id res chain seq x y z
N MET A 1 14.93 11.69 -20.28
CA MET A 1 16.19 10.99 -20.00
C MET A 1 16.30 9.78 -20.90
N ALA A 2 17.40 9.64 -21.63
CA ALA A 2 17.59 8.53 -22.54
C ALA A 2 18.46 7.45 -21.87
N LEU A 3 17.81 6.41 -21.33
CA LEU A 3 18.50 5.15 -21.04
C LEU A 3 19.05 4.56 -22.34
N THR A 4 20.21 3.92 -22.28
CA THR A 4 20.76 3.14 -23.40
C THR A 4 19.79 1.99 -23.76
N PRO A 5 19.79 1.53 -25.03
CA PRO A 5 18.92 0.44 -25.45
C PRO A 5 19.07 -0.83 -24.58
N GLU A 6 20.30 -1.16 -24.21
CA GLU A 6 20.62 -2.31 -23.37
C GLU A 6 20.07 -2.16 -21.94
N THR A 7 20.25 -0.98 -21.34
CA THR A 7 19.71 -0.67 -20.01
C THR A 7 18.19 -0.68 -20.02
N ARG A 8 17.56 -0.16 -21.07
CA ARG A 8 16.10 -0.20 -21.23
C ARG A 8 15.60 -1.63 -21.31
N GLN A 9 16.21 -2.47 -22.15
CA GLN A 9 15.82 -3.88 -22.27
C GLN A 9 15.97 -4.63 -20.94
N ALA A 10 17.05 -4.39 -20.20
CA ALA A 10 17.24 -5.01 -18.89
C ALA A 10 16.21 -4.52 -17.86
N SER A 11 15.87 -3.23 -17.89
CA SER A 11 14.82 -2.65 -17.03
C SER A 11 13.44 -3.19 -17.37
N ASP A 12 13.10 -3.34 -18.65
CA ASP A 12 11.81 -3.90 -19.10
C ASP A 12 11.68 -5.38 -18.73
N GLU A 13 12.78 -6.13 -18.71
CA GLU A 13 12.76 -7.51 -18.20
C GLU A 13 12.65 -7.54 -16.68
N LEU A 14 13.33 -6.62 -15.98
CA LEU A 14 13.28 -6.51 -14.53
C LEU A 14 11.86 -6.32 -14.01
N THR A 15 11.10 -5.40 -14.61
CA THR A 15 9.75 -5.02 -14.16
C THR A 15 8.73 -6.16 -14.27
N LYS A 16 9.03 -7.20 -15.05
CA LYS A 16 8.19 -8.41 -15.11
C LYS A 16 8.27 -9.27 -13.85
N HIS A 17 9.36 -9.15 -13.09
CA HIS A 17 9.65 -10.02 -11.94
C HIS A 17 9.68 -9.28 -10.61
N PHE A 18 10.06 -8.00 -10.61
CA PHE A 18 10.18 -7.19 -9.40
C PHE A 18 9.40 -5.90 -9.53
N LEU A 19 8.75 -5.49 -8.44
CA LEU A 19 8.09 -4.20 -8.38
C LEU A 19 9.13 -3.08 -8.26
N VAL A 20 9.08 -2.16 -9.20
CA VAL A 20 9.75 -0.87 -9.10
C VAL A 20 8.85 0.04 -8.27
N PRO A 21 9.35 0.69 -7.21
CA PRO A 21 8.51 1.53 -6.36
C PRO A 21 7.94 2.70 -7.15
N PHE A 22 6.65 2.96 -6.97
CA PHE A 22 5.93 4.10 -7.54
C PHE A 22 5.32 4.95 -6.42
N SER A 23 5.05 6.22 -6.72
CA SER A 23 4.42 7.15 -5.79
C SER A 23 2.90 7.13 -5.96
N LEU A 24 2.17 7.23 -4.85
CA LEU A 24 0.73 7.43 -4.85
C LEU A 24 0.34 8.91 -4.77
N GLU A 25 1.30 9.83 -4.84
CA GLU A 25 1.03 11.25 -4.62
C GLU A 25 -0.04 11.78 -5.57
N GLN A 26 -0.02 11.44 -6.86
CA GLN A 26 -1.01 11.99 -7.78
C GLN A 26 -2.37 11.31 -7.63
N GLU A 27 -2.36 10.00 -7.43
CA GLU A 27 -3.53 9.12 -7.37
C GLU A 27 -4.31 9.31 -6.07
N ALA A 28 -3.61 9.53 -4.95
CA ALA A 28 -4.22 9.80 -3.66
C ALA A 28 -4.70 11.26 -3.49
N LYS A 29 -4.60 12.09 -4.54
CA LYS A 29 -5.07 13.49 -4.49
C LYS A 29 -6.54 13.59 -4.08
N ALA A 30 -7.40 12.75 -4.64
CA ALA A 30 -8.82 12.76 -4.32
C ALA A 30 -9.09 12.52 -2.82
N ILE A 31 -8.33 11.61 -2.19
CA ILE A 31 -8.41 11.37 -0.74
C ILE A 31 -7.95 12.60 0.03
N ARG A 32 -6.79 13.17 -0.33
CA ARG A 32 -6.26 14.36 0.35
C ARG A 32 -7.20 15.56 0.25
N ASP A 33 -7.90 15.72 -0.87
CA ASP A 33 -8.90 16.77 -1.05
C ASP A 33 -10.14 16.54 -0.14
N CYS A 34 -10.41 15.29 0.27
CA CYS A 34 -11.48 14.95 1.22
C CYS A 34 -11.09 15.12 2.69
N LEU A 35 -9.81 14.97 3.06
CA LEU A 35 -9.37 14.98 4.46
C LEU A 35 -9.77 16.25 5.26
N PRO A 36 -9.71 17.48 4.70
CA PRO A 36 -10.15 18.67 5.41
C PRO A 36 -11.66 18.73 5.65
N LEU A 37 -12.45 17.96 4.90
CA LEU A 37 -13.91 17.91 4.99
C LEU A 37 -14.39 16.86 6.02
N LEU A 38 -13.51 15.95 6.42
CA LEU A 38 -13.80 14.91 7.40
C LEU A 38 -13.54 15.42 8.83
N PRO A 39 -14.40 15.05 9.80
CA PRO A 39 -14.09 15.22 11.23
C PRO A 39 -12.84 14.42 11.62
N ASP A 40 -12.14 14.85 12.67
CA ASP A 40 -10.84 14.30 13.05
C ASP A 40 -10.86 12.78 13.30
N SER A 41 -11.97 12.24 13.83
CA SER A 41 -12.14 10.80 14.07
C SER A 41 -12.15 9.96 12.80
N PHE A 42 -12.69 10.50 11.70
CA PHE A 42 -12.71 9.86 10.38
C PHE A 42 -11.37 10.09 9.65
N ARG A 43 -10.81 11.31 9.78
CA ARG A 43 -9.54 11.67 9.12
C ARG A 43 -8.41 10.70 9.45
N GLY A 44 -8.26 10.31 10.71
CA GLY A 44 -7.20 9.37 11.12
C GLY A 44 -7.30 7.99 10.46
N ILE A 45 -8.52 7.50 10.19
CA ILE A 45 -8.73 6.21 9.51
C ILE A 45 -8.37 6.34 8.02
N ALA A 46 -8.83 7.43 7.38
CA ALA A 46 -8.49 7.74 5.99
C ALA A 46 -6.98 7.91 5.74
N GLU A 47 -6.27 8.61 6.63
CA GLU A 47 -4.80 8.75 6.57
C GLU A 47 -4.10 7.40 6.75
N THR A 48 -4.55 6.61 7.73
CA THR A 48 -4.02 5.25 7.97
C THR A 48 -4.18 4.36 6.74
N PHE A 49 -5.27 4.49 5.98
CA PHE A 49 -5.45 3.77 4.73
C PHE A 49 -4.38 4.11 3.69
N THR A 50 -4.13 5.41 3.45
CA THR A 50 -3.09 5.85 2.49
C THR A 50 -1.69 5.45 2.93
N ASP A 51 -1.40 5.50 4.23
CA ASP A 51 -0.12 5.08 4.80
C ASP A 51 0.09 3.58 4.64
N ARG A 52 -0.95 2.77 4.87
CA ARG A 52 -0.88 1.32 4.66
C ARG A 52 -0.63 0.93 3.21
N LEU A 53 -1.26 1.60 2.24
CA LEU A 53 -0.98 1.35 0.82
C LEU A 53 0.45 1.74 0.46
N SER A 54 0.94 2.88 0.97
CA SER A 54 2.32 3.33 0.78
C SER A 54 3.32 2.33 1.38
N ALA A 55 3.09 1.88 2.61
CA ALA A 55 3.91 0.86 3.27
C ALA A 55 3.87 -0.49 2.52
N THR A 56 2.73 -0.83 1.91
CA THR A 56 2.61 -2.04 1.08
C THR A 56 3.51 -1.94 -0.15
N ILE A 57 3.53 -0.80 -0.86
CA ILE A 57 4.43 -0.58 -2.01
C ILE A 57 5.90 -0.69 -1.59
N GLN A 58 6.29 -0.06 -0.47
CA GLN A 58 7.68 -0.14 0.01
C GLN A 58 8.08 -1.58 0.35
N THR A 59 7.18 -2.33 0.97
CA THR A 59 7.42 -3.74 1.33
C THR A 59 7.53 -4.61 0.09
N THR A 60 6.66 -4.43 -0.90
CA THR A 60 6.68 -5.22 -2.13
C THR A 60 7.83 -4.87 -3.06
N ALA A 61 8.26 -3.60 -3.04
CA ALA A 61 9.43 -3.11 -3.78
C ALA A 61 10.75 -3.30 -3.03
N ALA A 62 10.76 -3.91 -1.84
CA ALA A 62 11.97 -4.08 -1.03
C ALA A 62 13.16 -4.71 -1.80
N PRO A 63 12.98 -5.75 -2.64
CA PRO A 63 14.08 -6.27 -3.46
C PRO A 63 14.71 -5.21 -4.37
N PHE A 64 13.89 -4.37 -5.00
CA PHE A 64 14.35 -3.25 -5.83
C PHE A 64 15.08 -2.21 -5.02
N LEU A 65 14.51 -1.76 -3.90
CA LEU A 65 15.09 -0.74 -3.04
C LEU A 65 16.48 -1.16 -2.53
N LEU A 66 16.62 -2.41 -2.08
CA LEU A 66 17.90 -2.94 -1.61
C LEU A 66 18.93 -3.05 -2.73
N ALA A 67 18.52 -3.51 -3.92
CA ALA A 67 19.41 -3.61 -5.07
C ALA A 67 19.88 -2.22 -5.56
N ASN A 68 18.97 -1.26 -5.61
CA ASN A 68 19.27 0.11 -5.99
C ASN A 68 20.22 0.78 -4.99
N GLN A 69 19.99 0.58 -3.68
CA GLN A 69 20.90 1.06 -2.64
C GLN A 69 22.28 0.41 -2.75
N ALA A 70 22.35 -0.90 -3.01
CA ALA A 70 23.63 -1.59 -3.19
C ALA A 70 24.40 -1.08 -4.42
N ALA A 71 23.71 -0.76 -5.52
CA ALA A 71 24.32 -0.13 -6.69
C ALA A 71 24.88 1.25 -6.36
N HIS A 72 24.11 2.05 -5.61
CA HIS A 72 24.52 3.37 -5.13
C HIS A 72 25.75 3.29 -4.22
N ASP A 73 25.75 2.39 -3.23
CA ASP A 73 26.85 2.19 -2.29
C ASP A 73 28.12 1.73 -3.00
N LYS A 74 27.99 0.80 -3.95
CA LYS A 74 29.12 0.33 -4.76
C LYS A 74 29.76 1.46 -5.56
N GLN A 75 28.95 2.35 -6.15
CA GLN A 75 29.46 3.48 -6.90
C GLN A 75 30.08 4.55 -5.99
N TYR A 76 29.42 4.83 -4.86
CA TYR A 76 29.97 5.73 -3.84
C TYR A 76 31.32 5.23 -3.30
N GLN A 77 31.45 3.92 -3.03
CA GLN A 77 32.72 3.31 -2.62
C GLN A 77 33.84 3.54 -3.65
N ARG A 78 33.55 3.45 -4.95
CA ARG A 78 34.53 3.75 -6.00
C ARG A 78 35.01 5.19 -5.93
N PHE A 79 34.10 6.16 -5.77
CA PHE A 79 34.48 7.56 -5.59
C PHE A 79 35.28 7.78 -4.30
N SER A 80 34.79 7.25 -3.18
CA SER A 80 35.44 7.36 -1.88
C SER A 80 36.86 6.80 -1.89
N MET A 81 37.07 5.59 -2.44
CA MET A 81 38.39 4.98 -2.57
C MET A 81 39.32 5.82 -3.45
N ALA A 82 38.84 6.29 -4.60
CA ALA A 82 39.63 7.12 -5.51
C ALA A 82 40.05 8.45 -4.86
N GLU A 83 39.14 9.11 -4.13
CA GLU A 83 39.48 10.37 -3.46
C GLU A 83 40.37 10.15 -2.23
N ARG A 84 40.24 9.04 -1.50
CA ARG A 84 41.17 8.71 -0.39
C ARG A 84 42.60 8.51 -0.90
N ILE A 85 42.77 7.86 -2.05
CA ILE A 85 44.08 7.71 -2.70
C ILE A 85 44.64 9.08 -3.08
N ARG A 86 43.83 9.96 -3.66
CA ARG A 86 44.26 11.32 -4.04
C ARG A 86 44.55 12.21 -2.84
N ALA A 87 43.76 12.11 -1.78
CA ALA A 87 43.97 12.83 -0.54
C ALA A 87 45.30 12.45 0.14
N GLY A 88 45.88 11.29 -0.19
CA GLY A 88 47.24 10.94 0.22
C GLY A 88 48.30 11.96 -0.23
N SER A 89 48.03 12.77 -1.25
CA SER A 89 48.92 13.87 -1.69
C SER A 89 48.84 15.14 -0.82
N ILE A 90 47.87 15.24 0.09
CA ILE A 90 47.76 16.37 1.02
C ILE A 90 48.94 16.29 1.99
N GLU A 91 49.79 17.31 2.00
CA GLU A 91 50.96 17.39 2.87
C GLU A 91 50.59 17.83 4.30
N LYS A 92 51.42 17.42 5.24
CA LYS A 92 51.32 17.74 6.67
C LYS A 92 51.58 19.23 6.90
N GLU A 93 50.72 19.89 7.68
CA GLU A 93 50.98 21.26 8.09
C GLU A 93 51.98 21.35 9.27
N PRO A 94 52.72 22.45 9.46
CA PRO A 94 53.85 22.53 10.40
C PRO A 94 53.54 22.18 11.87
N ASN A 95 52.27 22.32 12.29
CA ASN A 95 51.82 22.05 13.66
C ASN A 95 50.75 20.95 13.73
N GLU A 96 50.54 20.21 12.65
CA GLU A 96 49.53 19.18 12.55
C GLU A 96 50.12 17.84 13.04
N SER A 97 49.38 17.11 13.87
CA SER A 97 49.74 15.74 14.22
C SER A 97 49.46 14.78 13.05
N GLU A 98 49.99 13.55 13.10
CA GLU A 98 49.70 12.57 12.04
C GLU A 98 48.22 12.16 12.03
N ASP A 99 47.61 12.06 13.20
CA ASP A 99 46.19 11.74 13.35
C ASP A 99 45.31 12.88 12.81
N GLU A 100 45.69 14.14 13.05
CA GLU A 100 45.00 15.32 12.49
C GLU A 100 45.09 15.36 10.97
N LEU A 101 46.26 15.03 10.40
CA LEU A 101 46.46 14.92 8.96
C LEU A 101 45.58 13.82 8.36
N GLU A 102 45.51 12.64 8.99
CA GLU A 102 44.65 11.55 8.51
C GLU A 102 43.16 11.94 8.57
N VAL A 103 42.73 12.60 9.63
CA VAL A 103 41.36 13.14 9.75
C VAL A 103 41.08 14.15 8.64
N ARG A 104 41.99 15.11 8.39
CA ARG A 104 41.82 16.11 7.33
C ARG A 104 41.78 15.47 5.94
N ARG A 105 42.64 14.49 5.68
CA ARG A 105 42.63 13.71 4.42
C ARG A 105 41.31 12.96 4.21
N ASN A 106 40.83 12.27 5.24
CA ASN A 106 39.56 11.55 5.19
C ASN A 106 38.37 12.49 5.00
N GLN A 107 38.35 13.65 5.69
CA GLN A 107 37.32 14.68 5.52
C GLN A 107 37.34 15.27 4.10
N ALA A 108 38.51 15.63 3.57
CA ALA A 108 38.64 16.15 2.22
C ALA A 108 38.16 15.13 1.17
N ALA A 109 38.56 13.87 1.30
CA ALA A 109 38.11 12.79 0.44
C ALA A 109 36.59 12.59 0.50
N GLN A 110 36.02 12.63 1.70
CA GLN A 110 34.58 12.48 1.95
C GLN A 110 33.75 13.59 1.29
N ILE A 111 34.17 14.86 1.43
CA ILE A 111 33.48 16.01 0.82
C ILE A 111 33.45 15.89 -0.70
N ILE A 112 34.60 15.56 -1.31
CA ILE A 112 34.71 15.43 -2.77
C ILE A 112 33.92 14.21 -3.27
N ALA A 113 34.00 13.07 -2.57
CA ALA A 113 33.27 11.86 -2.94
C ALA A 113 31.75 12.07 -2.91
N ASN A 114 31.23 12.74 -1.88
CA ASN A 114 29.81 13.11 -1.79
C ASN A 114 29.39 14.02 -2.95
N SER A 115 30.16 15.09 -3.21
CA SER A 115 29.87 16.00 -4.33
C SER A 115 29.89 15.30 -5.69
N LYS A 116 30.82 14.36 -5.90
CA LYS A 116 30.86 13.54 -7.12
C LYS A 116 29.68 12.59 -7.22
N MET A 117 29.27 11.96 -6.11
CA MET A 117 28.11 11.08 -6.11
C MET A 117 26.82 11.85 -6.42
N ASP A 118 26.63 13.02 -5.82
CA ASP A 118 25.49 13.90 -6.10
C ASP A 118 25.44 14.34 -7.56
N THR A 119 26.59 14.67 -8.13
CA THR A 119 26.72 15.06 -9.54
C THR A 119 26.42 13.88 -10.46
N PHE A 120 26.93 12.69 -10.12
CA PHE A 120 26.72 11.46 -10.86
C PHE A 120 25.25 11.03 -10.85
N CYS A 121 24.58 11.06 -9.69
CA CYS A 121 23.17 10.67 -9.59
C CYS A 121 22.21 11.59 -10.35
N LYS A 122 22.66 12.78 -10.73
CA LYS A 122 21.90 13.75 -11.53
C LYS A 122 22.27 13.72 -13.02
N SER A 123 23.34 13.00 -13.39
CA SER A 123 23.77 12.90 -14.79
C SER A 123 23.04 11.75 -15.50
N GLU A 124 22.84 11.90 -16.82
CA GLU A 124 22.21 10.83 -17.61
C GLU A 124 23.03 9.54 -17.58
N GLU A 125 24.36 9.66 -17.67
CA GLU A 125 25.29 8.53 -17.55
C GLU A 125 25.17 7.83 -16.19
N GLY A 126 25.10 8.61 -15.11
CA GLY A 126 25.05 8.03 -13.78
C GLY A 126 23.72 7.33 -13.50
N ILE A 127 22.61 7.89 -13.99
CA ILE A 127 21.31 7.23 -13.84
C ILE A 127 21.24 5.96 -14.73
N ASP A 128 21.71 6.02 -15.98
CA ASP A 128 21.80 4.82 -16.82
C ASP A 128 22.66 3.73 -16.17
N SER A 129 23.81 4.10 -15.61
CA SER A 129 24.71 3.18 -14.92
C SER A 129 24.06 2.52 -13.70
N LEU A 130 23.37 3.29 -12.86
CA LEU A 130 22.69 2.79 -11.65
C LEU A 130 21.51 1.87 -12.01
N VAL A 131 20.70 2.25 -13.01
CA VAL A 131 19.59 1.41 -13.50
C VAL A 131 20.13 0.11 -14.09
N ALA A 132 21.20 0.17 -14.87
CA ALA A 132 21.81 -1.00 -15.49
C ALA A 132 22.40 -1.95 -14.43
N GLU A 133 23.08 -1.42 -13.41
CA GLU A 133 23.64 -2.21 -12.31
C GLU A 133 22.54 -2.87 -11.48
N THR A 134 21.51 -2.11 -11.10
CA THR A 134 20.35 -2.62 -10.35
C THR A 134 19.63 -3.72 -11.12
N SER A 135 19.35 -3.48 -12.41
CA SER A 135 18.70 -4.44 -13.29
C SER A 135 19.52 -5.72 -13.42
N ARG A 136 20.82 -5.61 -13.69
CA ARG A 136 21.71 -6.77 -13.82
C ARG A 136 21.80 -7.57 -12.53
N PHE A 137 21.90 -6.91 -11.38
CA PHE A 137 21.97 -7.58 -10.09
C PHE A 137 20.69 -8.38 -9.79
N LEU A 138 19.52 -7.76 -9.95
CA LEU A 138 18.25 -8.43 -9.66
C LEU A 138 17.91 -9.53 -10.67
N LEU A 139 18.17 -9.32 -11.96
CA LEU A 139 17.98 -10.36 -12.98
C LEU A 139 18.92 -11.55 -12.73
N HIS A 140 20.15 -11.29 -12.28
CA HIS A 140 21.05 -12.35 -11.86
C HIS A 140 20.48 -13.14 -10.66
N LEU A 141 19.97 -12.44 -9.63
CA LEU A 141 19.34 -13.07 -8.47
C LEU A 141 18.06 -13.85 -8.83
N ASN A 142 17.27 -13.40 -9.80
CA ASN A 142 16.07 -14.08 -10.26
C ASN A 142 16.35 -15.48 -10.83
N ASN A 143 17.57 -15.75 -11.29
CA ASN A 143 17.99 -17.09 -11.71
C ASN A 143 18.16 -18.06 -10.53
N THR A 144 18.08 -17.57 -9.29
CA THR A 144 18.09 -18.40 -8.07
C THR A 144 16.66 -18.74 -7.66
N PRO A 145 16.25 -20.03 -7.70
CA PRO A 145 14.86 -20.43 -7.46
C PRO A 145 14.28 -19.96 -6.12
N VAL A 146 15.10 -19.94 -5.07
CA VAL A 146 14.69 -19.46 -3.73
C VAL A 146 14.34 -17.96 -3.77
N ILE A 147 15.15 -17.14 -4.44
CA ILE A 147 14.89 -15.70 -4.54
C ILE A 147 13.65 -15.44 -5.39
N GLN A 148 13.48 -16.17 -6.49
CA GLN A 148 12.27 -16.07 -7.30
C GLN A 148 11.02 -16.41 -6.48
N SER A 149 11.08 -17.47 -5.65
CA SER A 149 9.97 -17.83 -4.76
C SER A 149 9.68 -16.74 -3.73
N VAL A 150 10.72 -16.12 -3.15
CA VAL A 150 10.56 -15.02 -2.19
C VAL A 150 9.94 -13.79 -2.85
N ALA A 151 10.42 -13.39 -4.03
CA ALA A 151 9.86 -12.24 -4.76
C ALA A 151 8.37 -12.43 -5.07
N ARG A 152 7.97 -13.64 -5.47
CA ARG A 152 6.56 -13.99 -5.68
C ARG A 152 5.75 -13.92 -4.39
N GLU A 153 6.25 -14.51 -3.31
CA GLU A 153 5.57 -14.50 -2.02
C GLU A 153 5.35 -13.07 -1.51
N ILE A 154 6.34 -12.19 -1.68
CA ILE A 154 6.24 -10.78 -1.32
C ILE A 154 5.06 -10.10 -2.04
N LEU A 155 4.86 -10.35 -3.34
CA LEU A 155 3.72 -9.80 -4.09
C LEU A 155 2.37 -10.39 -3.65
N LEU A 156 2.33 -11.67 -3.28
CA LEU A 156 1.13 -12.29 -2.70
C LEU A 156 0.77 -11.64 -1.37
N GLN A 157 1.75 -11.43 -0.48
CA GLN A 157 1.53 -10.74 0.80
C GLN A 157 1.12 -9.28 0.59
N GLY A 158 1.72 -8.60 -0.39
CA GLY A 158 1.29 -7.27 -0.80
C GLY A 158 -0.17 -7.24 -1.24
N THR A 159 -0.61 -8.21 -2.04
CA THR A 159 -2.00 -8.33 -2.51
C THR A 159 -2.98 -8.48 -1.34
N VAL A 160 -2.61 -9.28 -0.33
CA VAL A 160 -3.41 -9.42 0.90
C VAL A 160 -3.44 -8.12 1.70
N ALA A 161 -2.29 -7.45 1.84
CA ALA A 161 -2.18 -6.17 2.56
C ALA A 161 -3.02 -5.06 1.90
N THR A 162 -3.02 -4.98 0.56
CA THR A 162 -3.87 -4.06 -0.22
C THR A 162 -5.35 -4.26 0.11
N TRP A 163 -5.85 -5.50 0.07
CA TRP A 163 -7.24 -5.78 0.45
C TRP A 163 -7.51 -5.43 1.91
N SER A 164 -6.60 -5.80 2.81
CA SER A 164 -6.75 -5.55 4.25
C SER A 164 -6.79 -4.06 4.59
N ALA A 165 -6.08 -3.22 3.84
CA ALA A 165 -6.16 -1.77 3.97
C ALA A 165 -7.55 -1.24 3.58
N LEU A 166 -8.11 -1.72 2.47
CA LEU A 166 -9.45 -1.33 2.02
C LEU A 166 -10.54 -1.82 2.99
N GLU A 167 -10.43 -3.07 3.45
CA GLU A 167 -11.33 -3.66 4.43
C GLU A 167 -11.35 -2.85 5.73
N MET A 168 -10.18 -2.52 6.27
CA MET A 168 -10.04 -1.66 7.45
C MET A 168 -10.71 -0.30 7.22
N LEU A 169 -10.41 0.38 6.11
CA LEU A 169 -11.01 1.68 5.80
C LEU A 169 -12.53 1.61 5.85
N VAL A 170 -13.13 0.67 5.12
CA VAL A 170 -14.59 0.60 5.02
C VAL A 170 -15.21 0.15 6.33
N SER A 171 -14.64 -0.86 6.98
CA SER A 171 -15.15 -1.40 8.24
C SER A 171 -15.14 -0.36 9.35
N ASP A 172 -14.00 0.28 9.57
CA ASP A 172 -13.83 1.21 10.69
C ASP A 172 -14.66 2.48 10.47
N GLU A 173 -14.66 3.03 9.25
CA GLU A 173 -15.43 4.24 8.92
C GLU A 173 -16.94 4.01 8.96
N LEU A 174 -17.44 2.86 8.47
CA LEU A 174 -18.86 2.55 8.56
C LEU A 174 -19.29 2.27 10.00
N THR A 175 -18.45 1.58 10.78
CA THR A 175 -18.70 1.37 12.22
C THR A 175 -18.84 2.72 12.93
N LEU A 176 -17.86 3.60 12.76
CA LEU A 176 -17.85 4.93 13.36
C LEU A 176 -19.02 5.79 12.86
N LEU A 177 -19.37 5.70 11.58
CA LEU A 177 -20.52 6.40 11.01
C LEU A 177 -21.81 5.98 11.69
N LEU A 178 -22.08 4.67 11.82
CA LEU A 178 -23.32 4.16 12.39
C LEU A 178 -23.43 4.41 13.90
N ASP A 179 -22.31 4.43 14.62
CA ASP A 179 -22.30 4.84 16.04
C ASP A 179 -22.64 6.32 16.22
N ASN A 180 -22.16 7.17 15.30
CA ASN A 180 -22.46 8.62 15.33
C ASN A 180 -23.80 8.97 14.69
N ARG A 181 -24.33 8.11 13.82
CA ARG A 181 -25.60 8.27 13.09
C ARG A 181 -26.45 7.00 13.17
N PRO A 182 -27.01 6.66 14.34
CA PRO A 182 -27.89 5.49 14.49
C PRO A 182 -29.11 5.52 13.55
N ASP A 183 -29.53 6.70 13.07
CA ASP A 183 -30.60 6.84 12.09
C ASP A 183 -30.28 6.13 10.75
N LEU A 184 -29.00 6.05 10.38
CA LEU A 184 -28.56 5.35 9.17
C LEU A 184 -28.68 3.83 9.29
N VAL A 185 -28.80 3.28 10.49
CA VAL A 185 -29.09 1.86 10.69
C VAL A 185 -30.44 1.50 10.10
N ALA A 186 -31.45 2.37 10.27
CA ALA A 186 -32.76 2.15 9.67
C ALA A 186 -32.69 2.14 8.14
N LYS A 187 -31.84 2.99 7.56
CA LYS A 187 -31.55 2.98 6.11
C LYS A 187 -30.92 1.66 5.69
N LEU A 188 -29.86 1.21 6.38
CA LEU A 188 -29.20 -0.08 6.12
C LEU A 188 -30.18 -1.25 6.17
N LEU A 189 -31.02 -1.31 7.21
CA LEU A 189 -31.98 -2.41 7.42
C LEU A 189 -33.24 -2.30 6.55
N SER A 190 -33.46 -1.17 5.86
CA SER A 190 -34.54 -1.03 4.88
C SER A 190 -34.22 -1.71 3.55
N ASP A 191 -32.93 -1.86 3.22
CA ASP A 191 -32.51 -2.62 2.05
C ASP A 191 -32.68 -4.14 2.31
N PRO A 192 -33.43 -4.89 1.48
CA PRO A 192 -33.71 -6.30 1.72
C PRO A 192 -32.48 -7.21 1.71
N ILE A 193 -31.44 -6.86 0.94
CA ILE A 193 -30.20 -7.64 0.81
C ILE A 193 -29.32 -7.37 2.04
N ALA A 194 -29.16 -6.10 2.39
CA ALA A 194 -28.41 -5.67 3.56
C ALA A 194 -29.07 -6.16 4.85
N LYS A 195 -30.40 -6.09 4.96
CA LYS A 195 -31.12 -6.61 6.14
C LYS A 195 -30.76 -8.07 6.43
N ARG A 196 -30.78 -8.96 5.43
CA ARG A 196 -30.39 -10.37 5.61
C ARG A 196 -28.92 -10.52 6.04
N LYS A 197 -28.06 -9.65 5.51
CA LYS A 197 -26.62 -9.64 5.78
C LYS A 197 -26.21 -8.90 7.03
N PHE A 198 -27.05 -8.07 7.64
CA PHE A 198 -26.74 -7.23 8.80
C PHE A 198 -27.86 -7.22 9.86
N GLU A 199 -28.60 -8.33 10.04
CA GLU A 199 -29.59 -8.42 11.13
C GLU A 199 -28.95 -8.16 12.50
N LEU A 200 -29.70 -7.50 13.38
CA LEU A 200 -29.21 -7.21 14.73
C LEU A 200 -28.92 -8.52 15.50
N PRO A 201 -27.79 -8.59 16.22
CA PRO A 201 -27.48 -9.74 17.05
C PRO A 201 -28.50 -9.88 18.18
N LYS A 202 -28.68 -11.11 18.67
CA LYS A 202 -29.50 -11.36 19.86
C LYS A 202 -28.72 -10.95 21.09
N LEU A 203 -29.04 -9.78 21.66
CA LEU A 203 -28.39 -9.27 22.86
C LEU A 203 -28.86 -10.02 24.11
N ASN A 204 -27.93 -10.59 24.86
CA ASN A 204 -28.20 -11.12 26.19
C ASN A 204 -27.93 -10.06 27.29
N VAL A 205 -28.24 -10.39 28.54
CA VAL A 205 -28.07 -9.44 29.67
C VAL A 205 -26.60 -9.11 29.94
N ASP A 206 -25.70 -10.07 29.73
CA ASP A 206 -24.26 -9.87 29.92
C ASP A 206 -23.71 -8.90 28.85
N ASP A 207 -24.16 -9.00 27.60
CA ASP A 207 -23.79 -8.10 26.50
C ASP A 207 -24.22 -6.65 26.78
N LEU A 208 -25.42 -6.49 27.37
CA LEU A 208 -25.94 -5.18 27.79
C LEU A 208 -25.14 -4.64 28.97
N ALA A 209 -24.79 -5.48 29.95
CA ALA A 209 -24.00 -5.09 31.10
C ALA A 209 -22.59 -4.63 30.70
N LEU A 210 -21.94 -5.34 29.77
CA LEU A 210 -20.63 -4.95 29.21
C LEU A 210 -20.65 -3.56 28.56
N ARG A 211 -21.79 -3.16 28.01
CA ARG A 211 -22.00 -1.88 27.34
C ARG A 211 -22.67 -0.83 28.26
N GLY A 212 -22.74 -1.09 29.56
CA GLY A 212 -23.33 -0.16 30.53
C GLY A 212 -24.82 0.11 30.33
N PHE A 213 -25.54 -0.80 29.65
CA PHE A 213 -26.93 -0.67 29.24
C PHE A 213 -27.22 0.56 28.34
N ASP A 214 -26.19 1.11 27.68
CA ASP A 214 -26.32 2.19 26.71
C ASP A 214 -25.83 1.75 25.33
N LEU A 215 -26.76 1.67 24.37
CA LEU A 215 -26.48 1.28 22.99
C LEU A 215 -26.47 2.48 22.03
N SER A 216 -26.66 3.70 22.53
CA SER A 216 -26.90 4.89 21.70
C SER A 216 -25.75 5.23 20.76
N LYS A 217 -24.53 4.79 21.08
CA LYS A 217 -23.30 5.00 20.28
C LYS A 217 -22.54 3.70 20.00
N GLN A 218 -23.28 2.59 19.90
CA GLN A 218 -22.71 1.24 19.75
C GLN A 218 -23.32 0.51 18.55
N MET A 219 -24.17 1.16 17.77
CA MET A 219 -24.92 0.49 16.70
C MET A 219 -24.05 -0.03 15.57
N GLY A 220 -22.99 0.69 15.20
CA GLY A 220 -22.00 0.23 14.23
C GLY A 220 -21.26 -0.99 14.74
N HIS A 221 -20.76 -0.92 15.98
CA HIS A 221 -20.09 -2.05 16.62
C HIS A 221 -21.01 -3.27 16.67
N LEU A 222 -22.25 -3.11 17.16
CA LEU A 222 -23.21 -4.22 17.23
C LEU A 222 -23.52 -4.87 15.87
N LEU A 223 -23.51 -4.10 14.78
CA LEU A 223 -23.84 -4.62 13.45
C LEU A 223 -22.66 -5.30 12.75
N PHE A 224 -21.43 -4.86 13.02
CA PHE A 224 -20.23 -5.32 12.31
C PHE A 224 -19.28 -6.18 13.15
N GLU A 225 -19.40 -6.20 14.48
CA GLU A 225 -18.52 -6.97 15.38
C GLU A 225 -18.54 -8.48 15.07
N GLU A 226 -19.71 -9.06 14.84
CA GLU A 226 -19.84 -10.48 14.46
C GLU A 226 -19.93 -10.70 12.95
N ARG A 227 -20.03 -9.62 12.16
CA ARG A 227 -20.34 -9.71 10.73
C ARG A 227 -19.16 -9.26 9.89
N ASP A 228 -18.58 -10.26 9.24
CA ASP A 228 -17.36 -10.11 8.48
C ASP A 228 -17.55 -9.26 7.21
N LEU A 229 -17.01 -8.03 7.24
CA LEU A 229 -16.88 -7.15 6.08
C LEU A 229 -15.68 -7.52 5.18
N SER A 230 -14.96 -8.62 5.44
CA SER A 230 -13.79 -9.06 4.67
C SER A 230 -14.09 -9.58 3.27
N SER A 231 -15.37 -9.74 2.91
CA SER A 231 -15.76 -10.23 1.59
C SER A 231 -16.37 -9.11 0.73
N LEU A 232 -15.94 -9.02 -0.53
CA LEU A 232 -16.45 -8.02 -1.48
C LEU A 232 -17.99 -7.97 -1.56
N PRO A 233 -18.74 -9.11 -1.59
CA PRO A 233 -20.19 -9.05 -1.63
C PRO A 233 -20.82 -8.40 -0.39
N THR A 234 -20.20 -8.55 0.78
CA THR A 234 -20.71 -7.98 2.04
C THR A 234 -20.33 -6.51 2.15
N LEU A 235 -19.08 -6.17 1.83
CA LEU A 235 -18.61 -4.79 1.71
C LEU A 235 -19.47 -3.98 0.72
N LYS A 236 -19.68 -4.52 -0.48
CA LYS A 236 -20.52 -3.90 -1.52
C LYS A 236 -21.95 -3.67 -1.03
N CYS A 237 -22.52 -4.65 -0.34
CA CYS A 237 -23.87 -4.53 0.20
C CYS A 237 -23.99 -3.42 1.25
N ALA A 238 -23.02 -3.30 2.15
CA ALA A 238 -23.02 -2.23 3.16
C ALA A 238 -22.85 -0.84 2.50
N CYS A 239 -21.87 -0.71 1.60
CA CYS A 239 -21.61 0.53 0.88
C CYS A 239 -22.81 0.99 0.05
N GLU A 240 -23.42 0.12 -0.74
CA GLU A 240 -24.57 0.48 -1.58
C GLU A 240 -25.81 0.89 -0.78
N ALA A 241 -26.04 0.26 0.38
CA ALA A 241 -27.17 0.58 1.24
C ALA A 241 -27.01 1.93 1.96
N LEU A 242 -25.78 2.32 2.30
CA LEU A 242 -25.49 3.53 3.06
C LEU A 242 -25.11 4.72 2.18
N ILE A 243 -24.24 4.51 1.21
CA ILE A 243 -23.64 5.52 0.34
C ILE A 243 -24.27 5.44 -1.04
N ASP A 244 -25.04 6.47 -1.41
CA ASP A 244 -25.64 6.55 -2.74
C ASP A 244 -24.67 7.22 -3.73
N ALA A 245 -23.62 6.48 -4.11
CA ALA A 245 -22.61 6.93 -5.07
C ALA A 245 -22.48 5.92 -6.22
N ALA A 246 -22.88 6.35 -7.43
CA ALA A 246 -22.82 5.50 -8.63
C ALA A 246 -21.38 5.11 -9.00
N SER A 247 -20.43 6.02 -8.81
CA SER A 247 -19.00 5.79 -9.03
C SER A 247 -18.45 4.70 -8.10
N LEU A 248 -18.74 4.77 -6.80
CA LEU A 248 -18.36 3.74 -5.84
C LEU A 248 -18.94 2.37 -6.22
N ARG A 249 -20.22 2.34 -6.61
CA ARG A 249 -20.90 1.12 -7.06
C ARG A 249 -20.19 0.50 -8.26
N GLU A 250 -19.81 1.31 -9.24
CA GLU A 250 -19.08 0.88 -10.42
C GLU A 250 -17.71 0.28 -10.04
N LYS A 251 -16.94 0.97 -9.18
CA LYS A 251 -15.62 0.49 -8.73
C LYS A 251 -15.68 -0.81 -7.95
N LEU A 252 -16.70 -0.98 -7.09
CA LEU A 252 -16.93 -2.23 -6.34
C LEU A 252 -17.45 -3.37 -7.21
N ALA A 253 -18.09 -3.07 -8.34
CA ALA A 253 -18.55 -4.05 -9.31
C ALA A 253 -17.47 -4.42 -10.35
N ALA A 254 -16.35 -3.70 -10.38
CA ALA A 254 -15.30 -3.91 -11.37
C ALA A 254 -14.65 -5.29 -11.24
N PRO A 255 -14.21 -5.92 -12.36
CA PRO A 255 -13.51 -7.19 -12.32
C PRO A 255 -12.25 -7.17 -11.44
N SER A 256 -11.51 -6.07 -11.41
CA SER A 256 -10.30 -5.90 -10.57
C SER A 256 -10.61 -6.05 -9.08
N ALA A 257 -11.72 -5.47 -8.60
CA ALA A 257 -12.17 -5.65 -7.21
C ALA A 257 -12.48 -7.12 -6.90
N TRP A 258 -13.17 -7.80 -7.82
CA TRP A 258 -13.46 -9.24 -7.70
C TRP A 258 -12.18 -10.07 -7.64
N HIS A 259 -11.24 -9.83 -8.55
CA HIS A 259 -9.96 -10.55 -8.58
C HIS A 259 -9.15 -10.30 -7.30
N LEU A 260 -9.09 -9.06 -6.80
CA LEU A 260 -8.39 -8.75 -5.54
C LEU A 260 -8.96 -9.58 -4.37
N ASN A 261 -10.29 -9.58 -4.21
CA ASN A 261 -10.98 -10.37 -3.18
C ASN A 261 -10.70 -11.88 -3.32
N GLN A 262 -10.77 -12.39 -4.55
CA GLN A 262 -10.54 -13.82 -4.83
C GLN A 262 -9.08 -14.24 -4.61
N ASN A 263 -8.13 -13.38 -4.99
CA ASN A 263 -6.71 -13.58 -4.74
C ASN A 263 -6.45 -13.61 -3.23
N ARG A 264 -6.92 -12.61 -2.48
CA ARG A 264 -6.80 -12.58 -1.01
C ARG A 264 -7.34 -13.85 -0.38
N HIS A 265 -8.55 -14.27 -0.76
CA HIS A 265 -9.16 -15.49 -0.22
C HIS A 265 -8.29 -16.73 -0.48
N LEU A 266 -7.80 -16.91 -1.72
CA LEU A 266 -6.93 -18.03 -2.07
C LEU A 266 -5.60 -18.00 -1.30
N ILE A 267 -4.99 -16.81 -1.17
CA ILE A 267 -3.72 -16.63 -0.45
C ILE A 267 -3.88 -16.97 1.03
N VAL A 268 -4.89 -16.40 1.70
CA VAL A 268 -5.10 -16.58 3.14
C VAL A 268 -5.48 -18.02 3.49
N HIS A 269 -6.37 -18.66 2.72
CA HIS A 269 -6.92 -19.97 3.10
C HIS A 269 -6.21 -21.16 2.46
N ARG A 270 -5.51 -20.95 1.35
CA ARG A 270 -4.84 -22.02 0.58
C ARG A 270 -3.37 -21.73 0.30
N ARG A 271 -2.78 -20.70 0.91
CA ARG A 271 -1.41 -20.24 0.61
C ARG A 271 -1.19 -19.93 -0.87
N GLY A 272 -2.25 -19.53 -1.58
CA GLY A 272 -2.21 -19.22 -3.01
C GLY A 272 -2.25 -20.44 -3.91
N ILE A 273 -2.47 -21.65 -3.39
CA ILE A 273 -2.63 -22.85 -4.21
C ILE A 273 -4.02 -22.83 -4.87
N VAL A 274 -4.04 -22.88 -6.20
CA VAL A 274 -5.25 -22.84 -7.02
C VAL A 274 -6.11 -24.08 -6.80
N ASP A 275 -7.40 -23.86 -6.50
CA ASP A 275 -8.41 -24.89 -6.38
C ASP A 275 -9.54 -24.71 -7.42
N GLU A 276 -10.40 -25.73 -7.55
CA GLU A 276 -11.52 -25.72 -8.50
C GLU A 276 -12.49 -24.56 -8.24
N GLU A 277 -12.67 -24.18 -6.97
CA GLU A 277 -13.54 -23.08 -6.58
C GLU A 277 -13.02 -21.74 -7.10
N TYR A 278 -11.72 -21.48 -6.95
CA TYR A 278 -11.07 -20.30 -7.49
C TYR A 278 -11.20 -20.21 -9.01
N LEU A 279 -10.92 -21.31 -9.73
CA LEU A 279 -11.04 -21.35 -11.20
C LEU A 279 -12.47 -21.10 -11.66
N ARG A 280 -13.46 -21.72 -11.00
CA ARG A 280 -14.88 -21.51 -11.30
C ARG A 280 -15.31 -20.06 -11.07
N LYS A 281 -14.80 -19.39 -10.04
CA LYS A 281 -15.16 -18.01 -9.67
C LYS A 281 -14.47 -16.95 -10.53
N THR A 282 -13.25 -17.21 -10.99
CA THR A 282 -12.42 -16.22 -11.69
C THR A 282 -12.34 -16.45 -13.20
N GLY A 283 -12.56 -17.68 -13.67
CA GLY A 283 -12.30 -18.05 -15.07
C GLY A 283 -10.82 -18.04 -15.44
N ALA A 284 -9.91 -18.02 -14.45
CA ALA A 284 -8.47 -18.04 -14.69
C ALA A 284 -8.04 -19.28 -15.47
N LYS A 285 -7.03 -19.14 -16.33
CA LYS A 285 -6.46 -20.24 -17.13
C LYS A 285 -5.26 -20.87 -16.43
N LEU A 286 -5.45 -21.28 -15.18
CA LEU A 286 -4.46 -21.98 -14.34
C LEU A 286 -4.90 -23.42 -14.10
N SER A 287 -3.98 -24.29 -13.71
CA SER A 287 -4.30 -25.67 -13.32
C SER A 287 -4.54 -25.76 -11.81
N VAL A 288 -5.40 -26.68 -11.38
CA VAL A 288 -5.56 -26.99 -9.96
C VAL A 288 -4.22 -27.50 -9.39
N GLY A 289 -3.81 -26.96 -8.24
CA GLY A 289 -2.51 -27.24 -7.63
C GLY A 289 -1.39 -26.26 -8.01
N ASP A 290 -1.60 -25.42 -9.03
CA ASP A 290 -0.64 -24.38 -9.36
C ASP A 290 -0.56 -23.33 -8.24
N GLN A 291 0.63 -22.76 -8.04
CA GLN A 291 0.79 -21.59 -7.19
C GLN A 291 0.30 -20.34 -7.95
N LEU A 292 -0.58 -19.54 -7.33
CA LEU A 292 -0.99 -18.24 -7.84
C LEU A 292 0.25 -17.36 -8.04
N VAL A 293 0.32 -16.70 -9.20
CA VAL A 293 1.35 -15.71 -9.52
C VAL A 293 0.66 -14.39 -9.77
N VAL A 294 1.07 -13.37 -9.04
CA VAL A 294 0.71 -11.98 -9.27
C VAL A 294 1.95 -11.28 -9.82
N SER A 295 1.89 -10.75 -11.05
CA SER A 295 2.98 -9.95 -11.61
C SER A 295 3.03 -8.57 -10.96
N PRO A 296 4.16 -7.86 -11.02
CA PRO A 296 4.27 -6.48 -10.54
C PRO A 296 3.18 -5.56 -11.12
N ASP A 297 2.97 -5.57 -12.44
CA ASP A 297 1.93 -4.76 -13.10
C ASP A 297 0.52 -5.10 -12.59
N ALA A 298 0.22 -6.39 -12.42
CA ALA A 298 -1.08 -6.81 -11.90
C ALA A 298 -1.27 -6.37 -10.44
N PHE A 299 -0.21 -6.44 -9.63
CA PHE A 299 -0.23 -5.94 -8.26
C PHE A 299 -0.48 -4.43 -8.21
N GLU A 300 0.21 -3.65 -9.04
CA GLU A 300 0.01 -2.21 -9.15
C GLU A 300 -1.43 -1.86 -9.56
N GLU A 301 -1.99 -2.53 -10.58
CA GLU A 301 -3.38 -2.34 -10.99
C GLU A 301 -4.37 -2.61 -9.83
N LEU A 302 -4.18 -3.72 -9.11
CA LEU A 302 -5.04 -4.08 -7.98
C LEU A 302 -4.93 -3.07 -6.83
N LEU A 303 -3.73 -2.56 -6.55
CA LEU A 303 -3.50 -1.55 -5.53
C LEU A 303 -4.12 -0.21 -5.89
N LEU A 304 -3.91 0.28 -7.12
CA LEU A 304 -4.49 1.52 -7.59
C LEU A 304 -6.03 1.43 -7.66
N HIS A 305 -6.57 0.25 -7.98
CA HIS A 305 -8.01 0.04 -7.93
C HIS A 305 -8.56 0.09 -6.50
N ALA A 306 -7.86 -0.49 -5.52
CA ALA A 306 -8.23 -0.38 -4.11
C ALA A 306 -8.19 1.08 -3.62
N LEU A 307 -7.16 1.84 -4.00
CA LEU A 307 -7.07 3.27 -3.73
C LEU A 307 -8.24 4.05 -4.35
N SER A 308 -8.63 3.72 -5.58
CA SER A 308 -9.78 4.33 -6.25
C SER A 308 -11.09 4.02 -5.52
N ILE A 309 -11.31 2.78 -5.04
CA ILE A 309 -12.48 2.44 -4.22
C ILE A 309 -12.47 3.28 -2.94
N GLY A 310 -11.34 3.33 -2.22
CA GLY A 310 -11.22 4.13 -1.00
C GLY A 310 -11.51 5.62 -1.23
N SER A 311 -11.08 6.16 -2.37
CA SER A 311 -11.33 7.55 -2.75
C SER A 311 -12.82 7.85 -2.94
N GLU A 312 -13.53 7.01 -3.70
CA GLU A 312 -14.98 7.15 -3.93
C GLU A 312 -15.79 6.91 -2.65
N PHE A 313 -15.33 5.97 -1.82
CA PHE A 313 -15.93 5.70 -0.52
C PHE A 313 -15.85 6.93 0.40
N LEU A 314 -14.67 7.53 0.53
CA LEU A 314 -14.48 8.72 1.36
C LEU A 314 -15.25 9.94 0.83
N ALA A 315 -15.32 10.14 -0.48
CA ALA A 315 -16.15 11.20 -1.07
C ALA A 315 -17.65 11.02 -0.74
N GLY A 316 -18.15 9.78 -0.82
CA GLY A 316 -19.50 9.43 -0.40
C GLY A 316 -19.73 9.64 1.10
N LEU A 317 -18.73 9.30 1.92
CA LEU A 317 -18.77 9.47 3.38
C LEU A 317 -18.84 10.94 3.79
N VAL A 318 -18.03 11.81 3.17
CA VAL A 318 -18.09 13.27 3.38
C VAL A 318 -19.51 13.79 3.19
N SER A 319 -20.20 13.33 2.15
CA SER A 319 -21.58 13.74 1.86
C SER A 319 -22.56 13.36 2.98
N LEU A 320 -22.39 12.19 3.60
CA LEU A 320 -23.23 11.73 4.72
C LEU A 320 -22.93 12.47 6.02
N VAL A 321 -21.65 12.74 6.30
CA VAL A 321 -21.20 13.41 7.51
C VAL A 321 -21.57 14.90 7.49
N MET A 322 -21.34 15.59 6.38
CA MET A 322 -21.67 17.02 6.23
C MET A 322 -23.16 17.31 6.25
N SER A 323 -24.00 16.34 5.88
CA SER A 323 -25.46 16.47 5.92
C SER A 323 -26.04 16.47 7.34
N ASN A 324 -25.23 16.36 8.40
CA ASN A 324 -25.70 16.48 9.79
C ASN A 324 -24.81 17.40 10.66
N PRO A 325 -25.35 18.54 11.15
CA PRO A 325 -24.60 19.50 11.94
C PRO A 325 -24.16 18.98 13.33
N SER A 326 -24.70 17.87 13.84
CA SER A 326 -24.32 17.35 15.17
C SER A 326 -22.89 16.80 15.25
N ILE A 327 -22.31 16.35 14.14
CA ILE A 327 -20.97 15.75 14.11
C ILE A 327 -19.85 16.82 14.13
N ASN A 328 -20.13 18.02 13.59
CA ASN A 328 -19.14 19.11 13.48
C ASN A 328 -18.86 19.82 14.82
N THR A 329 -19.62 19.54 15.88
CA THR A 329 -19.53 20.27 17.16
C THR A 329 -18.51 19.71 18.15
N ASN A 330 -17.91 18.54 17.87
CA ASN A 330 -16.90 17.94 18.76
C ASN A 330 -15.45 18.40 18.48
N ALA A 331 -15.22 19.27 17.50
CA ALA A 331 -13.87 19.78 17.17
C ALA A 331 -13.44 21.02 18.00
N THR A 332 -14.21 21.43 19.01
CA THR A 332 -13.92 22.64 19.82
C THR A 332 -14.14 22.45 21.33
N ARG A 333 -13.73 21.32 21.90
CA ARG A 333 -13.60 21.20 23.37
C ARG A 333 -12.28 20.57 23.79
#